data_AF-G4FJP1-F1
#
_entry.id   AF-G4FJP1-F1
#
_cell.length_a   1.000
_cell.length_b   1.000
_cell.length_c   1.000
_cell.angle_alpha   90.00
_cell.angle_beta   90.00
_cell.angle_gamma   90.00
#
_symmetry.space_group_name_H-M   'P 1'
#
loop_
_entity.id
_entity.type
_entity.pdbx_description
1 polymer ?
#
loop_
_entity_poly.entity_id
_entity_poly.type
_entity_poly.pdbx_seq_one_letter_code
_entity_poly.pdbx_strand_id
1 'polypeptide(L)'
;MDRYHLEHCETPVAESLNDLGISLVSMEAEIPEVLYRGMKDFIGLNPRWDQYRLLSSAIAQFLVQNGCTDRAVTERYLDDLFTRSQV
;
A
#
# COMPACT_ATOMS: atom_id res chain seq x y z
N MET A 1 28.33 -37.16 -2.23
CA MET A 1 29.34 -36.30 -2.85
C MET A 1 28.90 -35.99 -4.28
N ASP A 2 28.22 -34.92 -4.66
CA ASP A 2 27.40 -33.91 -3.99
C ASP A 2 26.39 -33.45 -5.04
N ARG A 3 25.12 -33.35 -4.63
CA ARG A 3 23.99 -32.92 -5.46
C ARG A 3 24.07 -31.41 -5.59
N TYR A 4 24.47 -30.89 -6.74
CA TYR A 4 24.25 -29.48 -7.07
C TYR A 4 22.84 -29.33 -7.67
N HIS A 5 21.87 -29.30 -6.76
CA HIS A 5 20.53 -28.81 -6.99
C HIS A 5 20.62 -27.28 -6.94
N LEU A 6 20.96 -26.67 -8.08
CA LEU A 6 20.83 -25.22 -8.23
C LEU A 6 19.36 -24.95 -8.57
N GLU A 7 18.54 -24.95 -7.52
CA GLU A 7 17.18 -24.43 -7.55
C GLU A 7 17.25 -23.04 -8.15
N HIS A 8 16.76 -22.93 -9.38
CA HIS A 8 16.40 -21.64 -9.92
C HIS A 8 15.36 -21.10 -8.95
N CYS A 9 15.64 -19.93 -8.38
CA CYS A 9 14.64 -19.21 -7.61
C CYS A 9 13.44 -18.99 -8.54
N GLU A 10 12.45 -19.87 -8.42
CA GLU A 10 11.11 -19.61 -8.92
C GLU A 10 10.66 -18.37 -8.18
N THR A 11 10.75 -17.21 -8.83
CA THR A 11 9.99 -16.03 -8.44
C THR A 11 8.53 -16.38 -8.67
N PRO A 12 7.71 -16.62 -7.64
CA PRO A 12 6.32 -16.89 -7.87
C PRO A 12 5.58 -15.54 -7.91
N VAL A 13 4.60 -15.44 -8.81
CA VAL A 13 3.53 -14.42 -8.80
C VAL A 13 3.88 -13.06 -9.41
N ALA A 14 4.31 -13.04 -10.68
CA ALA A 14 3.99 -11.90 -11.56
C ALA A 14 2.91 -12.26 -12.60
N GLU A 15 2.64 -13.55 -12.81
CA GLU A 15 1.68 -14.05 -13.79
C GLU A 15 0.38 -14.46 -13.07
N SER A 16 -0.62 -13.55 -13.08
CA SER A 16 -2.09 -13.80 -12.96
C SER A 16 -2.86 -12.66 -12.24
N LEU A 17 -2.47 -11.40 -12.44
CA LEU A 17 -3.31 -10.25 -12.03
C LEU A 17 -3.98 -9.59 -13.25
N ASN A 18 -3.43 -9.77 -14.46
CA ASN A 18 -4.03 -9.25 -15.70
C ASN A 18 -5.36 -9.91 -16.06
N ASP A 19 -5.60 -11.18 -15.69
CA ASP A 19 -6.84 -11.91 -16.03
C ASP A 19 -8.06 -11.48 -15.18
N LEU A 20 -7.81 -10.77 -14.07
CA LEU A 20 -8.84 -10.20 -13.19
C LEU A 20 -9.24 -8.75 -13.58
N GLY A 21 -8.68 -8.19 -14.66
CA GLY A 21 -8.98 -6.83 -15.12
C GLY A 21 -8.53 -5.71 -14.16
N ILE A 22 -7.77 -6.05 -13.12
CA ILE A 22 -7.19 -5.09 -12.17
C ILE A 22 -5.95 -4.45 -12.80
N SER A 23 -6.11 -3.23 -13.30
CA SER A 23 -4.99 -2.40 -13.74
C SER A 23 -4.19 -1.97 -12.50
N LEU A 24 -3.12 -2.70 -12.21
CA LEU A 24 -2.17 -2.33 -11.17
C LEU A 24 -1.28 -1.22 -11.70
N VAL A 25 -1.44 -0.03 -11.14
CA VAL A 25 -0.58 1.12 -11.44
C VAL A 25 0.52 1.16 -10.40
N SER A 26 1.77 0.99 -10.85
CA SER A 26 2.95 1.26 -10.01
C SER A 26 3.23 2.77 -10.01
N MET A 27 3.54 3.31 -8.84
CA MET A 27 3.85 4.73 -8.66
C MET A 27 5.25 4.88 -8.08
N GLU A 28 6.09 5.65 -8.78
CA GLU A 28 7.40 6.07 -8.31
C GLU A 28 7.37 7.60 -8.15
N ALA A 29 7.74 8.07 -6.97
CA ALA A 29 7.79 9.50 -6.67
C ALA A 29 8.90 9.76 -5.65
N GLU A 30 9.63 10.86 -5.84
CA GLU A 30 10.58 11.34 -4.83
C GLU A 30 9.82 11.90 -3.63
N ILE A 31 10.19 11.44 -2.43
CA ILE A 31 9.58 11.86 -1.17
C ILE A 31 10.60 12.69 -0.39
N PRO A 32 10.23 13.89 0.10
CA PRO A 32 11.10 14.68 0.97
C PRO A 32 11.57 13.88 2.18
N GLU A 33 12.87 13.96 2.51
CA GLU A 33 13.48 13.14 3.56
C GLU A 33 12.78 13.27 4.92
N VAL A 34 12.33 14.49 5.25
CA VAL A 34 11.57 14.77 6.48
C VAL A 34 10.27 13.96 6.54
N LEU A 35 9.55 13.88 5.43
CA LEU A 35 8.31 13.10 5.34
C LEU A 35 8.60 11.60 5.42
N TYR A 36 9.63 11.13 4.70
CA TYR A 36 10.04 9.73 4.77
C TYR A 36 10.39 9.30 6.21
N ARG A 37 11.15 10.13 6.93
CA ARG A 37 11.54 9.85 8.31
C ARG A 37 10.32 9.82 9.24
N GLY A 38 9.41 10.78 9.09
CA GLY A 38 8.15 10.79 9.84
C GLY A 38 7.27 9.56 9.56
N MET A 39 7.16 9.14 8.31
CA MET A 39 6.44 7.90 7.94
C MET A 39 7.07 6.68 8.59
N LYS A 40 8.40 6.57 8.52
CA LYS A 40 9.16 5.45 9.10
C LYS A 40 8.98 5.38 10.61
N ASP A 41 9.09 6.51 11.31
CA ASP A 41 8.91 6.59 12.76
C ASP A 41 7.47 6.25 13.16
N PHE A 42 6.48 6.77 12.42
CA PHE A 42 5.07 6.44 12.67
C PHE A 42 4.78 4.94 12.50
N ILE A 43 5.25 4.33 11.40
CA ILE A 43 5.07 2.90 11.15
C ILE A 43 5.78 2.07 12.24
N GLY A 44 6.99 2.47 12.63
CA GLY A 44 7.76 1.79 13.69
C GLY A 44 7.05 1.79 15.05
N LEU A 45 6.25 2.82 15.34
CA LEU A 45 5.48 2.92 16.57
C LEU A 45 4.11 2.23 16.49
N ASN A 46 3.62 1.92 15.28
CA ASN A 46 2.28 1.40 15.06
C ASN A 46 2.32 0.12 14.22
N PRO A 47 2.47 -1.08 14.83
CA PRO A 47 2.70 -2.35 14.12
C PRO A 47 1.54 -2.82 13.23
N ARG A 48 0.35 -2.19 13.34
CA ARG A 48 -0.78 -2.42 12.43
C ARG A 48 -0.68 -1.63 11.12
N TRP A 49 0.33 -0.76 10.99
CA TRP A 49 0.55 0.07 9.82
C TRP A 49 1.70 -0.47 8.99
N ASP A 50 1.50 -0.48 7.68
CA ASP A 50 2.56 -0.62 6.69
C ASP A 50 2.58 0.63 5.79
N GLN A 51 3.58 0.71 4.92
CA GLN A 51 3.75 1.83 4.00
C GLN A 51 2.53 2.02 3.09
N TYR A 52 1.91 0.93 2.62
CA TYR A 52 0.81 0.98 1.67
C TYR A 52 -0.48 1.46 2.32
N ARG A 53 -0.80 0.97 3.52
CA ARG A 53 -1.97 1.43 4.31
C ARG A 53 -1.81 2.88 4.69
N LEU A 54 -0.60 3.30 5.11
CA LEU A 54 -0.32 4.70 5.43
C LEU A 54 -0.53 5.60 4.22
N LEU A 55 0.08 5.25 3.08
CA LEU A 55 0.04 6.07 1.88
C LEU A 55 -1.37 6.11 1.27
N SER A 56 -2.03 4.97 1.15
CA SER A 56 -3.40 4.91 0.62
C SER A 56 -4.38 5.70 1.50
N SER A 57 -4.22 5.64 2.82
CA SER A 57 -5.05 6.42 3.75
C SER A 57 -4.79 7.91 3.66
N ALA A 58 -3.51 8.32 3.61
CA ALA A 58 -3.13 9.72 3.46
C ALA A 58 -3.65 10.31 2.13
N ILE A 59 -3.54 9.56 1.02
CA ILE A 59 -4.04 9.98 -0.30
C ILE A 59 -5.57 10.07 -0.29
N ALA A 60 -6.27 9.05 0.21
CA ALA A 60 -7.74 9.09 0.28
C ALA A 60 -8.23 10.28 1.11
N GLN A 61 -7.63 10.50 2.29
CA GLN A 61 -7.97 11.64 3.14
C GLN A 61 -7.67 12.98 2.45
N PHE A 62 -6.51 13.10 1.78
CA PHE A 62 -6.17 14.30 1.03
C PHE A 62 -7.18 14.58 -0.10
N LEU A 63 -7.55 13.57 -0.88
CA LEU A 63 -8.52 13.71 -1.97
C LEU A 63 -9.90 14.14 -1.45
N VAL A 64 -10.38 13.52 -0.36
CA VAL A 64 -11.65 13.91 0.28
C VAL A 64 -11.61 15.36 0.78
N GLN A 65 -10.53 15.75 1.45
CA GLN A 65 -10.35 17.12 1.95
C GLN A 65 -10.32 18.17 0.82
N ASN A 66 -9.84 17.78 -0.37
CA ASN A 66 -9.82 18.64 -1.55
C ASN A 66 -11.12 18.58 -2.38
N GLY A 67 -12.18 17.95 -1.87
CA GLY A 67 -13.50 17.91 -2.52
C GLY A 67 -13.62 16.88 -3.64
N CYS A 68 -12.80 15.82 -3.64
CA CYS A 68 -13.00 14.69 -4.54
C CYS A 68 -14.38 14.05 -4.30
N THR A 69 -15.20 14.00 -5.34
CA THR A 69 -16.56 13.44 -5.28
C THR A 69 -16.63 11.97 -5.70
N ASP A 70 -15.48 11.33 -5.93
CA ASP A 70 -15.43 9.91 -6.30
C ASP A 70 -15.89 9.04 -5.12
N ARG A 71 -16.88 8.19 -5.39
CA ARG A 71 -17.44 7.26 -4.40
C ARG A 71 -16.40 6.28 -3.90
N ALA A 72 -15.52 5.76 -4.76
CA ALA A 72 -14.48 4.81 -4.37
C ALA A 72 -13.46 5.43 -3.41
N VAL A 73 -13.11 6.70 -3.64
CA VAL A 73 -12.21 7.47 -2.75
C VAL A 73 -12.87 7.70 -1.40
N THR A 74 -14.16 8.05 -1.40
CA THR A 74 -14.95 8.25 -0.18
C THR A 74 -15.11 6.95 0.61
N GLU A 75 -15.45 5.84 -0.06
CA GLU A 75 -15.54 4.50 0.55
C GLU A 75 -14.19 4.10 1.17
N ARG A 76 -13.08 4.28 0.46
CA ARG A 76 -11.74 3.98 0.98
C ARG A 76 -11.41 4.81 2.23
N TYR A 77 -11.75 6.09 2.23
CA TYR A 77 -11.59 6.97 3.39
C TYR A 77 -12.44 6.51 4.58
N LEU A 78 -13.71 6.14 4.34
CA LEU A 78 -14.60 5.63 5.38
C LEU A 78 -14.12 4.28 5.93
N ASP A 79 -13.65 3.37 5.08
CA ASP A 79 -13.02 2.12 5.51
C ASP A 79 -11.81 2.40 6.41
N ASP A 80 -10.95 3.34 6.04
CA ASP A 80 -9.80 3.68 6.87
C ASP A 80 -10.17 4.35 8.20
N LEU A 81 -11.36 4.97 8.31
CA LEU A 81 -11.90 5.51 9.56
C LEU A 81 -12.55 4.43 10.44
N PHE A 82 -13.37 3.56 9.86
CA PHE A 82 -14.23 2.64 10.60
C PHE A 82 -13.65 1.23 10.73
N THR A 83 -12.84 0.76 9.78
CA THR A 83 -12.15 -0.54 9.88
C THR A 83 -11.04 -0.53 10.93
N ARG A 84 -10.58 0.66 11.39
CA ARG A 84 -9.70 0.78 12.57
C ARG A 84 -10.40 0.43 13.90
N SER A 85 -11.73 0.26 13.90
CA SER A 85 -12.54 0.01 15.10
C SER A 85 -12.95 -1.45 15.32
N GLN A 86 -12.45 -2.40 14.52
CA GLN A 86 -12.67 -3.82 14.82
C GLN A 86 -11.54 -4.30 15.74
N VAL A 87 -11.83 -4.21 17.05
CA VAL A 87 -11.08 -4.82 18.16
C VAL A 87 -11.46 -6.28 18.28
#